data_AF-A0A6G1JBK6-F1
#
_entry.id   AF-A0A6G1JBK6-F1
#
_cell.length_a   1.000
_cell.length_b   1.000
_cell.length_c   1.000
_cell.angle_alpha   90.00
_cell.angle_beta   90.00
_cell.angle_gamma   90.00
#
_symmetry.space_group_name_H-M   'P 1'
#
loop_
_entity.id
_entity.type
_entity.pdbx_description
1 polymer ?
#
loop_
_entity_poly.entity_id
_entity_poly.type
_entity_poly.pdbx_seq_one_letter_code
_entity_poly.pdbx_strand_id
1 'polypeptide(L)'
;MRSIHLAATAALLTLTTTASSSKRGLCHVPSEDHPSDDAIWTMTPGSDLTWYYNYKYEPSDAYKNIEDLIFVPMLWGASDSDQGTPFLDSVKSQIGSGAKIEYVLGFNEPDGTHTTGGSDVHADVAARSWKAQIEPLKEMGVKLGAPAVTGSEDGFTWLENWFKACDGGCNPDFIPVHWYGNFEGMASHIGRVVAAYPNLTVWITEWGYPNVELGATQEFYNQSVTMLDQWSNITHYSYFGAFRSDVSNVGPNAAMLTEEGKLTDIGSWYLGGAATNNIPHKGAAGQTIKFASWSLAVLSVCVFTIL
;
A
#
# COMPACT_ATOMS: atom_id res chain seq x y z
N MET A 1 33.96 60.00 0.53
CA MET A 1 32.74 59.27 0.11
C MET A 1 33.11 57.81 -0.05
N ARG A 2 32.66 56.92 0.84
CA ARG A 2 32.86 55.48 0.74
C ARG A 2 31.58 54.86 0.20
N SER A 3 31.64 54.31 -1.01
CA SER A 3 30.52 53.59 -1.62
C SER A 3 30.44 52.19 -1.02
N ILE A 4 29.30 51.86 -0.43
CA ILE A 4 28.97 50.52 0.06
C ILE A 4 28.28 49.80 -1.10
N HIS A 5 28.91 48.75 -1.63
CA HIS A 5 28.26 47.86 -2.60
C HIS A 5 27.49 46.79 -1.81
N LEU A 6 26.15 46.85 -1.86
CA LEU A 6 25.30 45.74 -1.44
C LEU A 6 25.38 44.63 -2.49
N ALA A 7 25.95 43.48 -2.14
CA ALA A 7 25.82 42.26 -2.92
C ALA A 7 24.48 41.61 -2.57
N ALA A 8 23.56 41.56 -3.52
CA ALA A 8 22.32 40.80 -3.39
C ALA A 8 22.62 39.32 -3.67
N THR A 9 22.61 38.49 -2.63
CA THR A 9 22.58 37.02 -2.77
C THR A 9 21.17 36.61 -3.18
N ALA A 10 20.99 36.26 -4.45
CA ALA A 10 19.79 35.57 -4.92
C ALA A 10 19.79 34.15 -4.36
N ALA A 11 18.86 33.84 -3.47
CA ALA A 11 18.57 32.45 -3.09
C ALA A 11 17.93 31.76 -4.29
N LEU A 12 18.63 30.80 -4.90
CA LEU A 12 18.00 29.89 -5.85
C LEU A 12 17.02 29.01 -5.05
N LEU A 13 15.72 29.19 -5.28
CA LEU A 13 14.76 28.13 -4.97
C LEU A 13 15.09 26.96 -5.89
N THR A 14 15.65 25.89 -5.33
CA THR A 14 15.61 24.58 -5.98
C THR A 14 14.14 24.17 -6.01
N LEU A 15 13.52 24.23 -7.20
CA LEU A 15 12.32 23.46 -7.46
C LEU A 15 12.72 21.99 -7.28
N THR A 16 12.38 21.41 -6.12
CA THR A 16 12.36 19.97 -5.96
C THR A 16 11.22 19.48 -6.84
N THR A 17 11.52 19.21 -8.11
CA THR A 17 10.69 18.31 -8.90
C THR A 17 10.68 17.01 -8.15
N THR A 18 9.53 16.62 -7.58
CA THR A 18 9.29 15.28 -7.08
C THR A 18 9.68 14.33 -8.21
N ALA A 19 10.78 13.59 -8.01
CA ALA A 19 11.28 12.70 -9.05
C ALA A 19 10.20 11.66 -9.34
N SER A 20 9.93 11.42 -10.62
CA SER A 20 9.15 10.27 -11.03
C SER A 20 9.85 8.99 -10.56
N SER A 21 9.08 8.03 -10.07
CA SER A 21 9.57 6.73 -9.61
C SER A 21 8.71 5.63 -10.19
N SER A 22 9.33 4.78 -11.00
CA SER A 22 8.68 3.60 -11.58
C SER A 22 8.26 2.55 -10.54
N LYS A 23 8.60 2.75 -9.25
CA LYS A 23 8.23 1.86 -8.14
C LYS A 23 6.79 2.11 -7.65
N ARG A 24 6.20 3.27 -7.97
CA ARG A 24 4.90 3.69 -7.47
C ARG A 24 3.76 2.87 -8.05
N GLY A 25 2.88 2.42 -7.17
CA GLY A 25 1.62 1.80 -7.53
C GLY A 25 0.44 2.36 -6.76
N LEU A 26 -0.74 1.85 -7.07
CA LEU A 26 -2.00 2.27 -6.47
C LEU A 26 -2.57 1.18 -5.57
N CYS A 27 -2.71 1.48 -4.29
CA CYS A 27 -3.62 0.76 -3.40
C CYS A 27 -5.03 1.27 -3.68
N HIS A 28 -5.76 0.59 -4.56
CA HIS A 28 -7.04 1.09 -5.06
C HIS A 28 -8.20 0.76 -4.11
N VAL A 29 -8.80 1.80 -3.54
CA VAL A 29 -10.01 1.72 -2.70
C VAL A 29 -11.15 2.46 -3.43
N PRO A 30 -11.94 1.78 -4.27
CA PRO A 30 -12.97 2.43 -5.07
C PRO A 30 -14.05 3.06 -4.19
N SER A 31 -14.53 4.24 -4.58
CA SER A 31 -15.65 4.91 -3.92
C SER A 31 -16.96 4.67 -4.67
N GLU A 32 -17.96 4.11 -3.98
CA GLU A 32 -19.32 3.99 -4.54
C GLU A 32 -20.01 5.36 -4.68
N ASP A 33 -19.75 6.28 -3.74
CA ASP A 33 -20.32 7.63 -3.73
C ASP A 33 -19.65 8.56 -4.76
N HIS A 34 -18.38 8.30 -5.07
CA HIS A 34 -17.55 9.12 -5.95
C HIS A 34 -16.73 8.30 -6.97
N PRO A 35 -17.37 7.49 -7.83
CA PRO A 35 -16.66 6.62 -8.78
C PRO A 35 -15.85 7.41 -9.83
N SER A 36 -16.13 8.70 -10.01
CA SER A 36 -15.35 9.58 -10.88
C SER A 36 -13.93 9.84 -10.37
N ASP A 37 -13.67 9.62 -9.07
CA ASP A 37 -12.35 9.84 -8.48
C ASP A 37 -11.31 8.87 -9.07
N ASP A 38 -11.73 7.71 -9.60
CA ASP A 38 -10.85 6.74 -10.26
C ASP A 38 -10.05 7.35 -11.42
N ALA A 39 -10.64 8.33 -12.12
CA ALA A 39 -9.98 9.04 -13.20
C ALA A 39 -8.77 9.87 -12.71
N ILE A 40 -8.77 10.31 -11.45
CA ILE A 40 -7.71 11.16 -10.89
C ILE A 40 -6.37 10.44 -10.90
N TRP A 41 -6.34 9.15 -10.57
CA TRP A 41 -5.09 8.39 -10.41
C TRP A 41 -4.33 8.20 -11.71
N THR A 42 -5.02 8.15 -12.85
CA THR A 42 -4.43 7.83 -14.16
C THR A 42 -4.45 9.00 -15.14
N MET A 43 -5.37 9.97 -14.96
CA MET A 43 -5.49 11.12 -15.86
C MET A 43 -4.81 12.39 -15.32
N THR A 44 -4.33 12.40 -14.08
CA THR A 44 -3.56 13.53 -13.54
C THR A 44 -2.24 13.65 -14.29
N PRO A 45 -1.92 14.82 -14.90
CA PRO A 45 -0.65 15.02 -15.58
C PRO A 45 0.53 14.79 -14.64
N GLY A 46 1.49 13.96 -15.08
CA GLY A 46 2.66 13.59 -14.28
C GLY A 46 2.51 12.29 -13.51
N SER A 47 1.30 11.71 -13.43
CA SER A 47 1.10 10.39 -12.83
C SER A 47 1.96 9.35 -13.53
N ASP A 48 2.76 8.63 -12.75
CA ASP A 48 3.74 7.64 -13.18
C ASP A 48 3.48 6.27 -12.53
N LEU A 49 2.24 6.03 -12.10
CA LEU A 49 1.81 4.77 -11.53
C LEU A 49 1.90 3.65 -12.58
N THR A 50 2.63 2.58 -12.27
CA THR A 50 2.87 1.47 -13.20
C THR A 50 2.12 0.19 -12.83
N TRP A 51 1.59 0.12 -11.61
CA TRP A 51 0.86 -1.04 -11.11
C TRP A 51 -0.22 -0.66 -10.11
N TYR A 52 -1.19 -1.54 -9.90
CA TYR A 52 -2.19 -1.39 -8.85
C TYR A 52 -2.69 -2.73 -8.33
N TYR A 53 -3.25 -2.71 -7.14
CA TYR A 53 -4.06 -3.79 -6.59
C TYR A 53 -5.30 -3.19 -5.91
N ASN A 54 -6.31 -4.03 -5.66
CA ASN A 54 -7.62 -3.59 -5.14
C ASN A 54 -8.19 -4.56 -4.10
N TYR A 55 -7.32 -5.32 -3.42
CA TYR A 55 -7.66 -6.39 -2.47
C TYR A 55 -8.45 -7.57 -3.05
N LYS A 56 -8.59 -7.65 -4.38
CA LYS A 56 -9.32 -8.71 -5.06
C LYS A 56 -8.41 -9.42 -6.04
N TYR A 57 -8.92 -10.53 -6.57
CA TYR A 57 -8.27 -11.24 -7.67
C TYR A 57 -8.75 -10.80 -9.05
N GLU A 58 -9.79 -9.96 -9.14
CA GLU A 58 -10.28 -9.37 -10.39
C GLU A 58 -9.93 -7.88 -10.48
N PRO A 59 -9.56 -7.38 -11.66
CA PRO A 59 -9.20 -5.98 -11.86
C PRO A 59 -10.41 -5.06 -11.68
N SER A 60 -10.16 -3.85 -11.17
CA SER A 60 -11.16 -2.77 -11.15
C SER A 60 -11.56 -2.35 -12.56
N ASP A 61 -12.87 -2.22 -12.80
CA ASP A 61 -13.42 -1.86 -14.12
C ASP A 61 -12.82 -0.59 -14.70
N ALA A 62 -12.53 0.40 -13.86
CA ALA A 62 -11.95 1.68 -14.26
C ALA A 62 -10.58 1.56 -14.96
N TYR A 63 -9.81 0.50 -14.69
CA TYR A 63 -8.42 0.38 -15.17
C TYR A 63 -8.18 -0.81 -16.11
N LYS A 64 -9.21 -1.62 -16.40
CA LYS A 64 -9.09 -2.83 -17.26
C LYS A 64 -8.48 -2.55 -18.64
N ASN A 65 -8.62 -1.32 -19.15
CA ASN A 65 -8.18 -0.92 -20.49
C ASN A 65 -6.96 0.03 -20.46
N ILE A 66 -6.28 0.17 -19.33
CA ILE A 66 -5.09 1.02 -19.20
C ILE A 66 -3.85 0.13 -19.28
N GLU A 67 -3.27 0.02 -20.47
CA GLU A 67 -2.20 -0.95 -20.77
C GLU A 67 -0.95 -0.77 -19.88
N ASP A 68 -0.62 0.48 -19.54
CA ASP A 68 0.58 0.82 -18.76
C ASP A 68 0.38 0.68 -17.23
N LEU A 69 -0.84 0.38 -16.77
CA LEU A 69 -1.15 0.19 -15.34
C LEU A 69 -1.45 -1.28 -15.06
N ILE A 70 -0.42 -2.01 -14.62
CA ILE A 70 -0.49 -3.46 -14.43
C ILE A 70 -1.31 -3.82 -13.20
N PHE A 71 -2.34 -4.66 -13.37
CA PHE A 71 -3.09 -5.21 -12.25
C PHE A 71 -2.30 -6.33 -11.55
N VAL A 72 -2.28 -6.27 -10.22
CA VAL A 72 -1.68 -7.28 -9.33
C VAL A 72 -2.80 -7.96 -8.52
N PRO A 73 -3.23 -9.17 -8.91
CA PRO A 73 -4.25 -9.93 -8.19
C PRO A 73 -3.81 -10.26 -6.77
N MET A 74 -4.74 -10.21 -5.82
CA MET A 74 -4.51 -10.59 -4.42
C MET A 74 -5.43 -11.74 -4.00
N LEU A 75 -4.85 -12.77 -3.39
CA LEU A 75 -5.62 -13.74 -2.60
C LEU A 75 -5.72 -13.20 -1.18
N TRP A 76 -6.78 -12.45 -0.91
CA TRP A 76 -6.86 -11.63 0.31
C TRP A 76 -6.87 -12.43 1.62
N GLY A 77 -7.59 -13.55 1.67
CA GLY A 77 -7.77 -14.38 2.87
C GLY A 77 -8.02 -15.84 2.51
N ALA A 78 -8.18 -16.68 3.53
CA ALA A 78 -8.53 -18.10 3.37
C ALA A 78 -9.21 -18.65 4.62
N SER A 79 -10.04 -19.68 4.44
CA SER A 79 -10.70 -20.43 5.50
C SER A 79 -10.60 -21.93 5.23
N ASP A 80 -10.65 -22.75 6.30
CA ASP A 80 -10.76 -24.22 6.19
C ASP A 80 -12.02 -24.67 5.44
N SER A 81 -13.05 -23.82 5.36
CA SER A 81 -14.26 -24.11 4.62
C SER A 81 -14.12 -23.92 3.10
N ASP A 82 -13.07 -23.24 2.64
CA ASP A 82 -12.91 -22.91 1.22
C ASP A 82 -12.76 -24.17 0.37
N GLN A 83 -13.36 -24.15 -0.82
CA GLN A 83 -13.34 -25.27 -1.76
C GLN A 83 -12.77 -24.82 -3.10
N GLY A 84 -11.98 -25.69 -3.73
CA GLY A 84 -11.38 -25.42 -5.04
C GLY A 84 -10.26 -24.39 -4.98
N THR A 85 -9.97 -23.78 -6.13
CA THR A 85 -8.86 -22.84 -6.30
C THR A 85 -9.29 -21.59 -7.08
N PRO A 86 -10.36 -20.87 -6.67
CA PRO A 86 -10.94 -19.78 -7.46
C PRO A 86 -9.95 -18.67 -7.79
N PHE A 87 -8.97 -18.40 -6.92
CA PHE A 87 -7.91 -17.44 -7.20
C PHE A 87 -7.03 -17.89 -8.37
N LEU A 88 -6.51 -19.12 -8.29
CA LEU A 88 -5.68 -19.71 -9.36
C LEU A 88 -6.43 -19.77 -10.68
N ASP A 89 -7.70 -20.17 -10.64
CA ASP A 89 -8.55 -20.30 -11.83
C ASP A 89 -8.81 -18.94 -12.47
N SER A 90 -9.09 -17.90 -11.68
CA SER A 90 -9.25 -16.53 -12.17
C SER A 90 -7.95 -16.00 -12.78
N VAL A 91 -6.80 -16.11 -12.10
CA VAL A 91 -5.52 -15.63 -12.62
C VAL A 91 -5.14 -16.34 -13.92
N LYS A 92 -5.33 -17.67 -13.99
CA LYS A 92 -5.14 -18.44 -15.23
C LYS A 92 -6.04 -17.97 -16.36
N SER A 93 -7.31 -17.69 -16.07
CA SER A 93 -8.28 -17.18 -17.05
C SER A 93 -7.88 -15.80 -17.57
N GLN A 94 -7.44 -14.90 -16.69
CA GLN A 94 -6.96 -13.57 -17.05
C GLN A 94 -5.74 -13.63 -17.96
N ILE A 95 -4.72 -14.43 -17.60
CA ILE A 95 -3.53 -14.65 -18.45
C ILE A 95 -3.93 -15.27 -19.79
N GLY A 96 -4.81 -16.28 -19.78
CA GLY A 96 -5.31 -16.92 -21.00
C GLY A 96 -6.09 -15.98 -21.93
N SER A 97 -6.66 -14.91 -21.36
CA SER A 97 -7.36 -13.85 -22.10
C SER A 97 -6.43 -12.70 -22.55
N GLY A 98 -5.13 -12.80 -22.27
CA GLY A 98 -4.11 -11.84 -22.69
C GLY A 98 -3.73 -10.79 -21.65
N ALA A 99 -4.23 -10.87 -20.40
CA ALA A 99 -3.81 -9.97 -19.34
C ALA A 99 -2.33 -10.17 -18.97
N LYS A 100 -1.60 -9.07 -18.79
CA LYS A 100 -0.19 -9.09 -18.35
C LYS A 100 -0.11 -9.20 -16.83
N ILE A 101 -0.26 -10.41 -16.30
CA ILE A 101 -0.11 -10.67 -14.85
C ILE A 101 1.32 -11.12 -14.57
N GLU A 102 2.15 -10.20 -14.05
CA GLU A 102 3.56 -10.46 -13.72
C GLU A 102 3.76 -10.81 -12.24
N TYR A 103 2.87 -10.32 -11.37
CA TYR A 103 2.95 -10.45 -9.93
C TYR A 103 1.59 -10.82 -9.35
N VAL A 104 1.59 -11.51 -8.22
CA VAL A 104 0.41 -11.69 -7.37
C VAL A 104 0.76 -11.43 -5.90
N LEU A 105 -0.21 -10.94 -5.13
CA LEU A 105 -0.10 -10.74 -3.69
C LEU A 105 -0.77 -11.89 -2.92
N GLY A 106 -0.15 -12.26 -1.80
CA GLY A 106 -0.71 -13.18 -0.83
C GLY A 106 -1.73 -12.52 0.10
N PHE A 107 -1.99 -13.18 1.24
CA PHE A 107 -2.98 -12.73 2.22
C PHE A 107 -2.66 -11.35 2.79
N ASN A 108 -3.72 -10.60 3.10
CA ASN A 108 -3.64 -9.27 3.69
C ASN A 108 -3.84 -9.34 5.20
N GLU A 109 -2.82 -8.96 5.95
CA GLU A 109 -2.75 -8.97 7.42
C GLU A 109 -3.42 -10.22 8.01
N PRO A 110 -2.96 -11.43 7.66
CA PRO A 110 -3.53 -12.66 8.19
C PRO A 110 -3.33 -12.81 9.71
N ASP A 111 -2.38 -12.07 10.28
CA ASP A 111 -2.16 -11.91 11.71
C ASP A 111 -3.13 -10.91 12.38
N GLY A 112 -3.78 -10.06 11.57
CA GLY A 112 -4.80 -9.09 12.01
C GLY A 112 -6.21 -9.66 11.89
N THR A 113 -7.12 -9.19 12.75
CA THR A 113 -8.52 -9.61 12.71
C THR A 113 -9.31 -8.87 11.63
N HIS A 114 -10.45 -9.42 11.20
CA HIS A 114 -11.37 -8.72 10.29
C HIS A 114 -11.88 -7.36 10.82
N THR A 115 -11.89 -7.15 12.15
CA THR A 115 -12.35 -5.88 12.73
C THR A 115 -11.37 -4.74 12.47
N THR A 116 -10.09 -5.05 12.28
CA THR A 116 -9.03 -4.09 11.96
C THR A 116 -8.70 -4.04 10.46
N GLY A 117 -9.43 -4.82 9.63
CA GLY A 117 -9.18 -4.91 8.19
C GLY A 117 -8.25 -6.06 7.77
N GLY A 118 -7.84 -6.92 8.72
CA GLY A 118 -7.01 -8.09 8.42
C GLY A 118 -7.82 -9.31 8.00
N SER A 119 -7.14 -10.31 7.45
CA SER A 119 -7.77 -11.53 6.93
C SER A 119 -7.94 -12.64 7.94
N ASP A 120 -7.41 -12.50 9.16
CA ASP A 120 -7.63 -13.42 10.29
C ASP A 120 -7.42 -14.90 9.90
N VAL A 121 -6.26 -15.19 9.28
CA VAL A 121 -5.96 -16.51 8.74
C VAL A 121 -4.86 -17.15 9.56
N HIS A 122 -5.13 -18.34 10.10
CA HIS A 122 -4.11 -19.10 10.80
C HIS A 122 -3.02 -19.60 9.82
N ALA A 123 -1.76 -19.63 10.28
CA ALA A 123 -0.59 -19.89 9.44
C ALA A 123 -0.64 -21.23 8.67
N ASP A 124 -1.25 -22.28 9.22
CA ASP A 124 -1.38 -23.59 8.56
C ASP A 124 -2.44 -23.60 7.45
N VAL A 125 -3.56 -22.90 7.63
CA VAL A 125 -4.60 -22.67 6.62
C VAL A 125 -3.99 -21.84 5.49
N ALA A 126 -3.28 -20.76 5.84
CA ALA A 126 -2.58 -19.93 4.88
C ALA A 126 -1.54 -20.74 4.07
N ALA A 127 -0.72 -21.57 4.72
CA ALA A 127 0.25 -22.42 4.03
C ALA A 127 -0.40 -23.43 3.07
N ARG A 128 -1.51 -24.07 3.48
CA ARG A 128 -2.26 -24.99 2.61
C ARG A 128 -2.88 -24.25 1.41
N SER A 129 -3.55 -23.13 1.64
CA SER A 129 -4.19 -22.35 0.58
C SER A 129 -3.18 -21.72 -0.38
N TRP A 130 -2.07 -21.16 0.13
CA TRP A 130 -1.01 -20.58 -0.70
C TRP A 130 -0.35 -21.63 -1.61
N LYS A 131 -0.09 -22.84 -1.09
CA LYS A 131 0.41 -23.98 -1.90
C LYS A 131 -0.57 -24.43 -2.98
N ALA A 132 -1.87 -24.38 -2.69
CA ALA A 132 -2.90 -24.78 -3.64
C ALA A 132 -3.17 -23.72 -4.73
N GLN A 133 -3.11 -22.43 -4.36
CA GLN A 133 -3.62 -21.35 -5.21
C GLN A 133 -2.55 -20.41 -5.75
N ILE A 134 -1.44 -20.18 -5.04
CA ILE A 134 -0.41 -19.21 -5.42
C ILE A 134 0.83 -19.90 -5.99
N GLU A 135 1.39 -20.91 -5.31
CA GLU A 135 2.61 -21.62 -5.78
C GLU A 135 2.52 -22.09 -7.25
N PRO A 136 1.40 -22.65 -7.75
CA PRO A 136 1.32 -23.13 -9.13
C PRO A 136 1.46 -22.01 -10.19
N LEU A 137 1.23 -20.74 -9.82
CA LEU A 137 1.39 -19.62 -10.75
C LEU A 137 2.86 -19.38 -11.14
N LYS A 138 3.81 -19.89 -10.33
CA LYS A 138 5.24 -19.82 -10.65
C LYS A 138 5.58 -20.54 -11.96
N GLU A 139 4.86 -21.63 -12.28
CA GLU A 139 5.00 -22.38 -13.54
C GLU A 139 4.62 -21.53 -14.77
N MET A 140 3.83 -20.48 -14.56
CA MET A 140 3.41 -19.52 -15.58
C MET A 140 4.33 -18.29 -15.64
N GLY A 141 5.42 -18.29 -14.86
CA GLY A 141 6.36 -17.17 -14.77
C GLY A 141 5.90 -16.01 -13.88
N VAL A 142 4.79 -16.16 -13.16
CA VAL A 142 4.28 -15.14 -12.23
C VAL A 142 5.15 -15.10 -10.98
N LYS A 143 5.47 -13.89 -10.52
CA LYS A 143 6.20 -13.63 -9.28
C LYS A 143 5.25 -13.60 -8.08
N LEU A 144 5.62 -14.32 -7.02
CA LEU A 144 4.70 -14.59 -5.92
C LEU A 144 5.05 -13.78 -4.67
N GLY A 145 4.08 -13.00 -4.16
CA GLY A 145 4.21 -12.33 -2.88
C GLY A 145 3.99 -13.29 -1.71
N ALA A 146 4.81 -13.16 -0.66
CA ALA A 146 4.46 -13.69 0.65
C ALA A 146 3.21 -13.00 1.22
N PRO A 147 2.60 -13.52 2.30
CA PRO A 147 1.54 -12.81 3.00
C PRO A 147 2.04 -11.45 3.54
N ALA A 148 1.23 -10.41 3.38
CA ALA A 148 1.49 -9.08 3.91
C ALA A 148 1.03 -9.01 5.37
N VAL A 149 1.94 -9.14 6.33
CA VAL A 149 1.59 -9.11 7.75
C VAL A 149 1.51 -7.67 8.28
N THR A 150 0.85 -7.46 9.43
CA THR A 150 0.88 -6.15 10.09
C THR A 150 2.32 -5.75 10.45
N GLY A 151 2.58 -4.44 10.55
CA GLY A 151 3.89 -3.87 10.92
C GLY A 151 4.28 -4.07 12.40
N SER A 152 4.03 -5.25 12.98
CA SER A 152 4.17 -5.56 14.41
C SER A 152 5.04 -6.80 14.67
N GLU A 153 5.37 -7.07 15.94
CA GLU A 153 6.04 -8.33 16.32
C GLU A 153 5.16 -9.56 16.09
N ASP A 154 3.84 -9.40 16.23
CA ASP A 154 2.89 -10.48 15.95
C ASP A 154 2.91 -10.83 14.46
N GLY A 155 3.05 -9.84 13.58
CA GLY A 155 3.24 -10.04 12.15
C GLY A 155 4.51 -10.83 11.84
N PHE A 156 5.65 -10.49 12.45
CA PHE A 156 6.88 -11.27 12.30
C PHE A 156 6.70 -12.72 12.78
N THR A 157 6.11 -12.90 13.96
CA THR A 157 5.85 -14.23 14.54
C THR A 157 4.95 -15.06 13.63
N TRP A 158 3.91 -14.45 13.07
CA TRP A 158 3.00 -15.10 12.14
C TRP A 158 3.74 -15.54 10.87
N LEU A 159 4.57 -14.67 10.29
CA LEU A 159 5.31 -14.96 9.04
C LEU A 159 6.32 -16.11 9.25
N GLU A 160 7.02 -16.14 10.38
CA GLU A 160 7.89 -17.27 10.76
C GLU A 160 7.10 -18.59 10.88
N ASN A 161 5.94 -18.55 11.54
CA ASN A 161 5.06 -19.72 11.68
C ASN A 161 4.52 -20.18 10.32
N TRP A 162 4.21 -19.25 9.40
CA TRP A 162 3.76 -19.57 8.05
C TRP A 162 4.87 -20.26 7.24
N PHE A 163 6.10 -19.73 7.24
CA PHE A 163 7.23 -20.41 6.58
C PHE A 163 7.48 -21.80 7.15
N LYS A 164 7.35 -21.97 8.47
CA LYS A 164 7.44 -23.28 9.12
C LYS A 164 6.33 -24.23 8.67
N ALA A 165 5.08 -23.75 8.61
CA ALA A 165 3.93 -24.54 8.14
C ALA A 165 4.00 -24.89 6.65
N CYS A 166 4.69 -24.06 5.86
CA CYS A 166 4.94 -24.33 4.45
C CYS A 166 5.84 -25.55 4.23
N ASP A 167 6.77 -25.85 5.15
CA ASP A 167 7.71 -26.98 5.09
C ASP A 167 8.45 -27.05 3.73
N GLY A 168 8.96 -25.89 3.28
CA GLY A 168 9.63 -25.73 1.98
C GLY A 168 8.72 -25.70 0.75
N GLY A 169 7.40 -25.84 0.92
CA GLY A 169 6.43 -25.81 -0.18
C GLY A 169 5.94 -24.42 -0.59
N CYS A 170 6.36 -23.35 0.09
CA CYS A 170 6.02 -21.98 -0.30
C CYS A 170 7.28 -21.21 -0.73
N ASN A 171 7.31 -20.75 -1.98
CA ASN A 171 8.50 -20.14 -2.58
C ASN A 171 8.23 -18.72 -3.08
N PRO A 172 7.98 -17.73 -2.19
CA PRO A 172 7.75 -16.35 -2.58
C PRO A 172 8.99 -15.75 -3.26
N ASP A 173 8.76 -14.82 -4.19
CA ASP A 173 9.79 -14.02 -4.88
C ASP A 173 10.00 -12.65 -4.20
N PHE A 174 9.03 -12.18 -3.43
CA PHE A 174 9.11 -10.91 -2.69
C PHE A 174 8.29 -10.93 -1.40
N ILE A 175 8.62 -10.03 -0.47
CA ILE A 175 7.91 -9.82 0.80
C ILE A 175 7.14 -8.50 0.74
N PRO A 176 5.79 -8.54 0.75
CA PRO A 176 4.97 -7.37 1.04
C PRO A 176 5.14 -6.92 2.49
N VAL A 177 5.14 -5.62 2.73
CA VAL A 177 5.30 -4.99 4.04
C VAL A 177 4.24 -3.93 4.23
N HIS A 178 3.57 -3.98 5.38
CA HIS A 178 2.67 -2.93 5.84
C HIS A 178 3.32 -2.13 6.97
N TRP A 179 3.11 -0.81 6.99
CA TRP A 179 3.55 0.01 8.11
C TRP A 179 2.63 1.19 8.39
N TYR A 180 2.08 1.24 9.61
CA TYR A 180 1.32 2.37 10.10
C TYR A 180 1.94 2.93 11.37
N GLY A 181 2.68 4.03 11.26
CA GLY A 181 3.46 4.58 12.37
C GLY A 181 4.42 5.68 11.93
N ASN A 182 5.36 6.06 12.80
CA ASN A 182 6.37 7.08 12.49
C ASN A 182 7.45 6.58 11.51
N PHE A 183 8.27 7.49 11.00
CA PHE A 183 9.32 7.20 10.03
C PHE A 183 10.42 6.29 10.59
N GLU A 184 10.89 6.52 11.81
CA GLU A 184 11.96 5.72 12.41
C GLU A 184 11.52 4.26 12.60
N GLY A 185 10.27 4.04 13.01
CA GLY A 185 9.70 2.70 13.10
C GLY A 185 9.61 2.04 11.73
N MET A 186 9.19 2.79 10.69
CA MET A 186 9.12 2.30 9.31
C MET A 186 10.49 1.81 8.83
N ALA A 187 11.52 2.66 8.96
CA ALA A 187 12.87 2.35 8.52
C ALA A 187 13.44 1.13 9.25
N SER A 188 13.21 1.05 10.57
CA SER A 188 13.62 -0.09 11.39
C SER A 188 12.90 -1.39 10.98
N HIS A 189 11.58 -1.34 10.79
CA HIS A 189 10.77 -2.49 10.42
C HIS A 189 11.18 -3.05 9.04
N ILE A 190 11.29 -2.18 8.02
CA ILE A 190 11.75 -2.57 6.69
C ILE A 190 13.18 -3.14 6.76
N GLY A 191 14.06 -2.52 7.54
CA GLY A 191 15.43 -3.03 7.74
C GLY A 191 15.48 -4.44 8.31
N ARG A 192 14.58 -4.75 9.26
CA ARG A 192 14.44 -6.12 9.80
C ARG A 192 13.94 -7.11 8.75
N VAL A 193 12.94 -6.74 7.94
CA VAL A 193 12.44 -7.59 6.85
C VAL A 193 13.55 -7.89 5.84
N VAL A 194 14.29 -6.87 5.40
CA VAL A 194 15.42 -7.03 4.47
C VAL A 194 16.51 -7.93 5.07
N ALA A 195 16.80 -7.79 6.37
CA ALA A 195 17.80 -8.63 7.04
C ALA A 195 17.34 -10.08 7.23
N ALA A 196 16.06 -10.31 7.50
CA ALA A 196 15.49 -11.65 7.68
C ALA A 196 15.38 -12.41 6.35
N TYR A 197 15.11 -11.70 5.25
CA TYR A 197 14.88 -12.29 3.92
C TYR A 197 15.80 -11.68 2.84
N PRO A 198 17.13 -11.82 2.96
CA PRO A 198 18.10 -11.10 2.13
C PRO A 198 18.07 -11.48 0.64
N ASN A 199 17.44 -12.61 0.29
CA ASN A 199 17.32 -13.09 -1.09
C ASN A 199 16.00 -12.67 -1.77
N LEU A 200 15.11 -12.00 -1.03
CA LEU A 200 13.82 -11.55 -1.55
C LEU A 200 13.83 -10.03 -1.74
N THR A 201 13.14 -9.57 -2.77
CA THR A 201 12.84 -8.13 -2.88
C THR A 201 11.70 -7.76 -1.94
N VAL A 202 11.55 -6.47 -1.64
CA VAL A 202 10.53 -5.95 -0.74
C VAL A 202 9.57 -5.05 -1.51
N TRP A 203 8.28 -5.23 -1.23
CA TRP A 203 7.20 -4.37 -1.70
C TRP A 203 6.58 -3.70 -0.48
N ILE A 204 6.47 -2.38 -0.45
CA ILE A 204 5.71 -1.71 0.61
C ILE A 204 4.28 -1.55 0.09
N THR A 205 3.42 -2.53 0.36
CA THR A 205 2.06 -2.55 -0.21
C THR A 205 1.13 -1.58 0.51
N GLU A 206 1.40 -1.26 1.77
CA GLU A 206 0.68 -0.21 2.50
C GLU A 206 1.61 0.53 3.46
N TRP A 207 1.53 1.85 3.48
CA TRP A 207 2.05 2.63 4.61
C TRP A 207 1.33 3.96 4.77
N GLY A 208 1.37 4.48 5.99
CA GLY A 208 0.85 5.78 6.36
C GLY A 208 1.21 6.15 7.80
N TYR A 209 0.98 7.42 8.17
CA TYR A 209 1.15 7.87 9.56
C TYR A 209 -0.22 8.25 10.14
N PRO A 210 -0.90 7.31 10.83
CA PRO A 210 -2.31 7.48 11.15
C PRO A 210 -2.56 8.53 12.22
N ASN A 211 -3.59 9.36 12.00
CA ASN A 211 -4.12 10.33 12.97
C ASN A 211 -3.08 11.34 13.48
N VAL A 212 -2.17 11.76 12.59
CA VAL A 212 -1.14 12.77 12.87
C VAL A 212 -1.51 14.13 12.25
N GLU A 213 -1.00 15.20 12.85
CA GLU A 213 -1.14 16.57 12.38
C GLU A 213 -0.52 16.75 10.98
N LEU A 214 -1.16 17.58 10.14
CA LEU A 214 -0.88 17.70 8.71
C LEU A 214 0.62 17.87 8.39
N GLY A 215 1.30 18.80 9.07
CA GLY A 215 2.71 19.07 8.80
C GLY A 215 3.61 17.86 9.07
N ALA A 216 3.34 17.11 10.14
CA ALA A 216 4.10 15.90 10.47
C ALA A 216 3.77 14.74 9.52
N THR A 217 2.52 14.62 9.05
CA THR A 217 2.15 13.63 8.02
C THR A 217 2.84 13.93 6.68
N GLN A 218 2.91 15.21 6.29
CA GLN A 218 3.62 15.64 5.07
C GLN A 218 5.13 15.43 5.18
N GLU A 219 5.73 15.69 6.35
CA GLU A 219 7.15 15.41 6.61
C GLU A 219 7.44 13.90 6.53
N PHE A 220 6.64 13.08 7.22
CA PHE A 220 6.72 11.62 7.15
C PHE A 220 6.64 11.11 5.71
N TYR A 221 5.67 11.60 4.94
CA TYR A 221 5.51 11.22 3.54
C TYR A 221 6.79 11.50 2.75
N ASN A 222 7.31 12.73 2.81
CA ASN A 222 8.50 13.14 2.06
C ASN A 222 9.76 12.34 2.45
N GLN A 223 9.94 12.08 3.75
CA GLN A 223 11.03 11.22 4.24
C GLN A 223 10.88 9.78 3.74
N SER A 224 9.66 9.23 3.81
CA SER A 224 9.37 7.86 3.40
C SER A 224 9.67 7.64 1.91
N VAL A 225 9.10 8.46 1.01
CA VAL A 225 9.29 8.25 -0.44
C VAL A 225 10.75 8.41 -0.86
N THR A 226 11.48 9.34 -0.23
CA THR A 226 12.93 9.50 -0.46
C THR A 226 13.70 8.23 -0.10
N MET A 227 13.39 7.63 1.07
CA MET A 227 13.99 6.36 1.48
C MET A 227 13.62 5.21 0.54
N LEU A 228 12.34 5.10 0.17
CA LEU A 228 11.83 4.02 -0.69
C LEU A 228 12.44 4.06 -2.10
N ASP A 229 12.65 5.26 -2.65
CA ASP A 229 13.30 5.43 -3.95
C ASP A 229 14.78 5.03 -3.90
N GLN A 230 15.50 5.40 -2.83
CA GLN A 230 16.94 5.15 -2.70
C GLN A 230 17.29 3.71 -2.30
N TRP A 231 16.39 2.99 -1.62
CA TRP A 231 16.66 1.62 -1.18
C TRP A 231 16.45 0.62 -2.31
N SER A 232 17.53 0.00 -2.80
CA SER A 232 17.52 -0.90 -3.97
C SER A 232 16.70 -2.18 -3.78
N ASN A 233 16.60 -2.72 -2.56
CA ASN A 233 15.80 -3.93 -2.28
C ASN A 233 14.30 -3.66 -2.37
N ILE A 234 13.89 -2.40 -2.24
CA ILE A 234 12.49 -1.99 -2.39
C ILE A 234 12.24 -1.75 -3.86
N THR A 235 11.37 -2.56 -4.45
CA THR A 235 11.10 -2.51 -5.89
C THR A 235 9.75 -1.88 -6.20
N HIS A 236 8.79 -1.95 -5.27
CA HIS A 236 7.44 -1.44 -5.45
C HIS A 236 6.91 -0.83 -4.15
N TYR A 237 6.09 0.21 -4.27
CA TYR A 237 5.37 0.79 -3.15
C TYR A 237 4.04 1.42 -3.56
N SER A 238 2.99 1.24 -2.74
CA SER A 238 1.65 1.86 -2.83
C SER A 238 1.20 2.55 -1.53
N TYR A 239 1.10 3.89 -1.54
CA TYR A 239 0.74 4.66 -0.34
C TYR A 239 -0.74 4.45 0.03
N PHE A 240 -1.04 4.22 1.31
CA PHE A 240 -2.42 4.00 1.74
C PHE A 240 -3.13 5.36 1.96
N GLY A 241 -3.70 5.88 0.88
CA GLY A 241 -4.36 7.19 0.91
C GLY A 241 -5.28 7.48 -0.26
N ALA A 242 -5.49 6.55 -1.20
CA ALA A 242 -6.23 6.77 -2.45
C ALA A 242 -7.76 6.82 -2.24
N PHE A 243 -8.20 7.75 -1.39
CA PHE A 243 -9.59 8.00 -1.01
C PHE A 243 -9.72 9.44 -0.49
N ARG A 244 -10.95 9.86 -0.24
CA ARG A 244 -11.26 11.18 0.34
C ARG A 244 -11.02 11.23 1.84
N SER A 245 -10.70 12.42 2.34
CA SER A 245 -10.31 12.64 3.74
C SER A 245 -11.43 12.40 4.76
N ASP A 246 -12.69 12.49 4.35
CA ASP A 246 -13.87 12.28 5.19
C ASP A 246 -14.17 10.80 5.47
N VAL A 247 -13.71 9.89 4.60
CA VAL A 247 -13.87 8.43 4.76
C VAL A 247 -12.59 7.72 5.26
N SER A 248 -11.52 8.47 5.49
CA SER A 248 -10.23 7.90 5.91
C SER A 248 -10.26 7.34 7.34
N ASN A 249 -9.94 6.05 7.47
CA ASN A 249 -9.73 5.37 8.75
C ASN A 249 -8.34 5.62 9.37
N VAL A 250 -7.40 6.18 8.60
CA VAL A 250 -6.05 6.60 9.06
C VAL A 250 -5.96 8.11 9.32
N GLY A 251 -7.10 8.80 9.33
CA GLY A 251 -7.20 10.23 9.58
C GLY A 251 -7.10 11.07 8.31
N PRO A 252 -7.74 12.24 8.28
CA PRO A 252 -7.95 13.04 7.07
C PRO A 252 -6.63 13.48 6.42
N ASN A 253 -5.61 13.76 7.23
CA ASN A 253 -4.32 14.30 6.78
C ASN A 253 -3.48 13.29 5.98
N ALA A 254 -3.79 12.00 6.08
CA ALA A 254 -3.13 10.96 5.30
C ALA A 254 -3.79 10.74 3.94
N ALA A 255 -4.99 11.27 3.68
CA ALA A 255 -5.71 11.07 2.43
C ALA A 255 -5.08 11.85 1.26
N MET A 256 -5.17 11.26 0.06
CA MET A 256 -4.71 11.86 -1.18
C MET A 256 -5.74 12.81 -1.79
N LEU A 257 -7.01 12.70 -1.39
CA LEU A 257 -8.07 13.63 -1.76
C LEU A 257 -8.65 14.32 -0.53
N THR A 258 -9.01 15.59 -0.67
CA THR A 258 -9.90 16.26 0.29
C THR A 258 -11.31 15.65 0.22
N GLU A 259 -12.17 16.02 1.16
CA GLU A 259 -13.59 15.66 1.18
C GLU A 259 -14.33 16.13 -0.10
N GLU A 260 -13.80 17.14 -0.78
CA GLU A 260 -14.33 17.65 -2.05
C GLU A 260 -13.79 16.91 -3.29
N GLY A 261 -12.93 15.89 -3.13
CA GLY A 261 -12.32 15.15 -4.23
C GLY A 261 -11.16 15.90 -4.91
N LYS A 262 -10.57 16.91 -4.25
CA LYS A 262 -9.40 17.62 -4.77
C LYS A 262 -8.12 16.97 -4.25
N LEU A 263 -7.09 16.87 -5.09
CA LEU A 263 -5.77 16.37 -4.65
C LEU A 263 -5.23 17.19 -3.48
N THR A 264 -4.89 16.53 -2.38
CA THR A 264 -4.08 17.10 -1.30
C THR A 264 -2.64 17.27 -1.77
N ASP A 265 -1.80 17.89 -0.95
CA ASP A 265 -0.36 17.95 -1.22
C ASP A 265 0.24 16.54 -1.40
N ILE A 266 -0.04 15.62 -0.47
CA ILE A 266 0.43 14.22 -0.56
C ILE A 266 -0.08 13.55 -1.84
N GLY A 267 -1.37 13.71 -2.15
CA GLY A 267 -1.95 13.15 -3.36
C GLY A 267 -1.26 13.66 -4.63
N SER A 268 -1.04 14.97 -4.72
CA SER A 268 -0.37 15.54 -5.89
C SER A 268 1.10 15.15 -5.97
N TRP A 269 1.85 15.19 -4.86
CA TRP A 269 3.25 14.77 -4.84
C TRP A 269 3.43 13.31 -5.28
N TYR A 270 2.53 12.43 -4.84
CA TYR A 270 2.57 11.01 -5.19
C TYR A 270 2.34 10.77 -6.68
N LEU A 271 1.46 11.56 -7.30
CA LEU A 271 1.20 11.54 -8.74
C LEU A 271 2.18 12.43 -9.53
N GLY A 272 3.36 12.76 -8.97
CA GLY A 272 4.39 13.54 -9.66
C GLY A 272 4.10 15.03 -9.84
N GLY A 273 3.08 15.56 -9.16
CA GLY A 273 2.67 16.96 -9.19
C GLY A 273 3.33 17.84 -8.12
N ALA A 274 3.00 19.14 -8.17
CA ALA A 274 3.43 20.15 -7.20
C ALA A 274 2.44 20.26 -6.02
N ALA A 275 2.85 20.94 -4.93
CA ALA A 275 1.94 21.22 -3.81
C ALA A 275 0.67 21.95 -4.30
N THR A 276 -0.50 21.48 -3.87
CA THR A 276 -1.80 22.05 -4.20
C THR A 276 -2.28 23.03 -3.14
N ASN A 277 -1.77 22.91 -1.91
CA ASN A 277 -2.22 23.60 -0.70
C ASN A 277 -3.69 23.33 -0.35
N ASN A 278 -4.29 22.26 -0.90
CA ASN A 278 -5.61 21.82 -0.50
C ASN A 278 -5.51 21.08 0.84
N ILE A 279 -6.15 21.63 1.87
CA ILE A 279 -6.14 21.08 3.22
C ILE A 279 -7.27 20.06 3.34
N PRO A 280 -6.99 18.79 3.69
CA PRO A 280 -8.03 17.80 3.93
C PRO A 280 -8.75 18.08 5.25
N HIS A 281 -10.07 17.95 5.26
CA HIS A 281 -10.88 18.05 6.46
C HIS A 281 -11.59 16.74 6.78
N LYS A 282 -11.98 16.55 8.04
CA LYS A 282 -12.96 15.52 8.41
C LYS A 282 -14.32 15.97 7.90
N GLY A 283 -15.09 15.08 7.30
CA GLY A 283 -16.46 15.37 6.85
C GLY A 283 -17.36 15.81 8.01
N ALA A 284 -18.31 16.71 7.73
CA ALA A 284 -19.26 17.25 8.70
C ALA A 284 -20.52 16.37 8.93
N ALA A 285 -20.61 15.18 8.33
CA ALA A 285 -21.83 14.37 8.37
C ALA A 285 -21.58 12.89 8.69
N GLY A 286 -22.18 12.43 9.79
CA GLY A 286 -22.77 11.09 9.88
C GLY A 286 -21.86 9.95 10.31
N GLN A 287 -21.91 9.63 11.60
CA GLN A 287 -21.83 8.24 12.04
C GLN A 287 -22.93 7.43 11.35
N THR A 288 -22.66 6.88 10.17
CA THR A 288 -23.23 5.66 9.56
C THR A 288 -23.05 5.73 8.05
N ILE A 289 -21.89 5.30 7.55
CA ILE A 289 -21.82 4.66 6.24
C ILE A 289 -21.55 3.19 6.52
N LYS A 290 -22.50 2.34 6.14
CA LYS A 290 -22.29 0.91 6.07
C LYS A 290 -21.32 0.67 4.93
N PHE A 291 -20.02 0.64 5.22
CA PHE A 291 -19.13 -0.19 4.42
C PHE A 291 -19.77 -1.58 4.40
N ALA A 292 -20.03 -2.11 3.20
CA ALA A 292 -20.33 -3.52 3.04
C ALA A 292 -19.09 -4.28 3.54
N SER A 293 -19.08 -4.55 4.85
CA SER A 293 -18.02 -5.18 5.63
C SER A 293 -16.61 -4.77 5.18
N TRP A 294 -16.01 -3.79 5.85
CA TRP A 294 -14.80 -3.98 6.67
C TRP A 294 -14.49 -2.70 7.45
N SER A 295 -13.98 -2.90 8.66
CA SER A 295 -13.32 -1.92 9.53
C SER A 295 -14.21 -0.86 10.22
N LEU A 296 -14.57 -1.14 11.48
CA LEU A 296 -14.98 -0.14 12.47
C LEU A 296 -14.09 -0.28 13.71
N ALA A 297 -13.54 0.87 14.13
CA ALA A 297 -12.91 1.20 15.40
C ALA A 297 -11.46 0.73 15.65
N VAL A 298 -10.51 1.66 15.42
CA VAL A 298 -9.18 1.65 16.03
C VAL A 298 -9.32 2.14 17.49
N LEU A 299 -9.04 1.26 18.46
CA LEU A 299 -8.80 1.64 19.85
C LEU A 299 -7.31 1.43 20.15
N SER A 300 -6.59 2.54 20.17
CA SER A 300 -5.19 2.60 20.55
C SER A 300 -5.03 2.21 22.02
N VAL A 301 -4.39 1.07 22.29
CA VAL A 301 -3.84 0.77 23.63
C VAL A 301 -2.32 0.68 23.51
N CYS A 302 -1.66 1.81 23.66
CA CYS A 302 -0.25 1.88 24.02
C CYS A 302 -0.18 2.37 25.47
N VAL A 303 -0.17 1.44 26.43
CA VAL A 303 0.28 1.72 27.79
C VAL A 303 1.74 1.30 27.87
N PHE A 304 2.66 2.25 27.75
CA PHE A 304 4.02 2.09 28.22
C PHE A 304 4.02 2.24 29.74
N THR A 305 4.07 1.11 30.46
CA THR A 305 4.50 1.11 31.86
C THR A 305 6.03 1.14 31.86
N ILE A 306 6.59 2.31 32.16
CA ILE A 306 7.97 2.41 32.66
C ILE A 306 7.90 2.18 34.18
N LEU A 307 8.87 1.42 34.67
CA LEU A 307 9.18 1.09 36.07
C LEU A 307 8.78 2.17 37.10
#